data_AF-X1DI76-F1
#
_entry.id   AF-X1DI76-F1
#
_cell.length_a   1.000
_cell.length_b   1.000
_cell.length_c   1.000
_cell.angle_alpha   90.00
_cell.angle_beta   90.00
_cell.angle_gamma   90.00
#
_symmetry.space_group_name_H-M   'P 1'
#
loop_
_entity.id
_entity.type
_entity.pdbx_description
1 polymer ?
#
loop_
_entity_poly.entity_id
_entity_poly.type
_entity_poly.pdbx_seq_one_letter_code
_entity_poly.pdbx_strand_id
1 'polypeptide(L)'
;LTQRGLNKYRNLFARAINLESISFTLDEAFIIEFKGKQPDWGPLGHITYKRTYARLIEREGRKEEFWETLRRVVEGCYSIQKEHCMKLSLPWSDSKAQRSAQIMYQKIWDFKFSPPGRGLWMMGTEFIARHGSMSLNNCGFASTDDIDLKYSKAFEFVMDALMLGVGVGFDTKGAGKITIKAPKKGVTVFQIPDSREGWVEGLRIVLEAFFFGKELPTFDYSLIRPAGTPIRGFGGIASGPAPLKDMLVNIHKILDAKIGKPIASLDILDIMNLIGKCVVAGNVRR
;
A
#
# COMPACT_ATOMS: atom_id res chain seq x y z
N LEU A 1 3.53 25.48 4.18
CA LEU A 1 2.91 24.16 4.47
C LEU A 1 1.46 24.40 4.85
N THR A 2 0.50 23.93 4.05
CA THR A 2 -0.93 24.16 4.35
C THR A 2 -1.35 23.43 5.63
N GLN A 3 -2.37 23.94 6.31
CA GLN A 3 -2.93 23.38 7.56
C GLN A 3 -3.30 21.89 7.43
N ARG A 4 -3.68 21.43 6.23
CA ARG A 4 -3.91 20.00 5.91
C ARG A 4 -2.64 19.14 5.92
N GLY A 5 -1.51 19.69 5.47
CA GLY A 5 -0.22 19.00 5.52
C GLY A 5 0.25 18.79 6.96
N LEU A 6 0.11 19.83 7.80
CA LEU A 6 0.45 19.77 9.23
C LEU A 6 -0.41 18.75 10.00
N ASN A 7 -1.70 18.61 9.69
CA ASN A 7 -2.57 17.61 10.32
C ASN A 7 -2.19 16.16 9.97
N LYS A 8 -1.71 15.89 8.74
CA LYS A 8 -1.21 14.55 8.35
C LYS A 8 0.01 14.15 9.18
N TYR A 9 0.97 15.07 9.36
CA TYR A 9 2.15 14.82 10.20
C TYR A 9 1.79 14.74 11.69
N ARG A 10 0.91 15.60 12.22
CA ARG A 10 0.42 15.52 13.61
C ARG A 10 -0.24 14.18 13.92
N ASN A 11 -1.06 13.66 13.01
CA ASN A 11 -1.71 12.36 13.18
C ASN A 11 -0.72 11.18 13.08
N LEU A 12 0.30 11.28 12.23
CA LEU A 12 1.37 10.28 12.15
C LEU A 12 2.20 10.22 13.45
N PHE A 13 2.62 11.38 13.97
CA PHE A 13 3.38 11.47 15.23
C PHE A 13 2.51 11.08 16.43
N ALA A 14 1.25 11.52 16.51
CA ALA A 14 0.34 11.11 17.58
C ALA A 14 0.00 9.61 17.53
N ARG A 15 -0.04 9.01 16.34
CA ARG A 15 -0.25 7.56 16.18
C ARG A 15 1.00 6.76 16.56
N ALA A 16 2.19 7.24 16.22
CA ALA A 16 3.46 6.62 16.63
C ALA A 16 3.64 6.65 18.16
N ILE A 17 3.38 7.80 18.80
CA ILE A 17 3.46 7.97 20.28
C ILE A 17 2.37 7.14 21.00
N ASN A 18 1.16 7.04 20.42
CA ASN A 18 0.13 6.14 20.96
C ASN A 18 0.50 4.67 20.79
N LEU A 19 1.18 4.28 19.71
CA LEU A 19 1.58 2.88 19.50
C LEU A 19 2.61 2.41 20.51
N GLU A 20 3.54 3.25 20.96
CA GLU A 20 4.50 2.88 22.02
C GLU A 20 3.85 2.72 23.41
N SER A 21 2.76 3.43 23.69
CA SER A 21 2.05 3.36 24.98
C SER A 21 0.87 2.37 24.99
N ILE A 22 0.36 1.98 23.81
CA ILE A 22 -0.83 1.14 23.64
C ILE A 22 -0.49 -0.23 23.00
N SER A 23 0.78 -0.49 22.66
CA SER A 23 1.17 -1.79 22.08
C SER A 23 0.92 -2.93 23.06
N PHE A 24 0.39 -4.03 22.51
CA PHE A 24 0.33 -5.31 23.20
C PHE A 24 1.63 -6.09 22.95
N THR A 25 2.17 -6.68 24.01
CA THR A 25 3.36 -7.54 23.96
C THR A 25 3.04 -8.89 24.57
N LEU A 26 3.54 -9.97 23.99
CA LEU A 26 3.43 -11.31 24.58
C LEU A 26 4.34 -11.44 25.80
N ASP A 27 3.93 -12.25 26.77
CA ASP A 27 4.76 -12.56 27.94
C ASP A 27 6.08 -13.22 27.50
N GLU A 28 7.22 -12.70 27.99
CA GLU A 28 8.54 -13.22 27.63
C GLU A 28 8.74 -14.68 28.05
N ALA A 29 8.13 -15.08 29.18
CA ALA A 29 8.14 -16.45 29.66
C ALA A 29 7.48 -17.43 28.66
N PHE A 30 6.49 -16.97 27.88
CA PHE A 30 5.89 -17.78 26.81
C PHE A 30 6.79 -17.82 25.57
N ILE A 31 7.37 -16.68 25.17
CA ILE A 31 8.20 -16.59 23.97
C ILE A 31 9.49 -17.43 24.08
N ILE A 32 10.07 -17.53 25.29
CA ILE A 32 11.32 -18.29 25.50
C ILE A 32 11.17 -19.76 25.12
N GLU A 33 9.96 -20.31 25.15
CA GLU A 33 9.67 -21.70 24.78
C GLU A 33 9.90 -21.97 23.29
N PHE A 34 9.87 -20.95 22.44
CA PHE A 34 10.02 -21.06 20.98
C PHE A 34 11.40 -20.61 20.48
N LYS A 35 12.14 -19.86 21.30
CA LYS A 35 13.43 -19.30 20.92
C LYS A 35 14.43 -20.41 20.59
N GLY A 36 15.05 -20.31 19.42
CA GLY A 36 16.01 -21.30 18.94
C GLY A 36 15.39 -22.64 18.47
N LYS A 37 14.06 -22.77 18.48
CA LYS A 37 13.35 -23.94 17.95
C LYS A 37 12.81 -23.67 16.56
N GLN A 38 12.40 -24.74 15.88
CA GLN A 38 11.70 -24.69 14.61
C GLN A 38 10.38 -25.46 14.74
N PRO A 39 9.30 -25.02 14.08
CA PRO A 39 8.08 -25.80 13.98
C PRO A 39 8.30 -27.02 13.05
N ASP A 40 7.31 -27.91 13.00
CA ASP A 40 7.33 -29.08 12.11
C ASP A 40 7.12 -28.67 10.64
N TRP A 41 8.20 -28.24 9.99
CA TRP A 41 8.16 -27.76 8.62
C TRP A 41 7.91 -28.90 7.63
N GLY A 42 7.04 -28.65 6.66
CA GLY A 42 7.02 -29.45 5.44
C GLY A 42 8.32 -29.30 4.61
N PRO A 43 8.53 -30.14 3.58
CA PRO A 43 9.81 -30.24 2.86
C PRO A 43 10.37 -28.94 2.29
N LEU A 44 9.50 -27.99 1.92
CA LEU A 44 9.85 -26.69 1.34
C LEU A 44 9.49 -25.50 2.23
N GLY A 45 8.91 -25.75 3.41
CA GLY A 45 8.30 -24.73 4.26
C GLY A 45 9.32 -23.71 4.76
N HIS A 46 10.39 -24.19 5.39
CA HIS A 46 11.42 -23.32 5.98
C HIS A 46 12.13 -22.44 4.94
N ILE A 47 12.52 -23.02 3.80
CA ILE A 47 13.19 -22.29 2.71
C ILE A 47 12.25 -21.21 2.13
N THR A 48 10.98 -21.57 1.91
CA THR A 48 9.97 -20.62 1.41
C THR A 48 9.77 -19.48 2.40
N TYR A 49 9.68 -19.77 3.69
CA TYR A 49 9.58 -18.77 4.76
C TYR A 49 10.77 -17.82 4.77
N LYS A 50 12.01 -18.35 4.84
CA LYS A 50 13.24 -17.54 4.90
C LYS A 50 13.43 -16.66 3.68
N ARG A 51 13.05 -17.13 2.49
CA ARG A 51 13.13 -16.34 1.27
C ARG A 51 12.06 -15.23 1.22
N THR A 52 10.84 -15.52 1.66
CA THR A 52 9.64 -14.75 1.28
C THR A 52 9.05 -13.91 2.42
N TYR A 53 9.10 -14.38 3.67
CA TYR A 53 8.37 -13.77 4.79
C TYR A 53 9.26 -13.29 5.93
N ALA A 54 10.44 -13.88 6.09
CA ALA A 54 11.41 -13.45 7.11
C ALA A 54 11.98 -12.07 6.74
N ARG A 55 11.70 -11.04 7.55
CA ARG A 55 12.21 -9.69 7.31
C ARG A 55 13.67 -9.58 7.72
N LEU A 56 14.40 -8.65 7.09
CA LEU A 56 15.76 -8.30 7.50
C LEU A 56 15.72 -7.48 8.80
N ILE A 57 16.50 -7.89 9.78
CA ILE A 57 16.80 -7.13 11.00
C ILE A 57 18.09 -6.37 10.72
N GLU A 58 17.97 -5.14 10.21
CA GLU A 58 19.10 -4.36 9.66
C GLU A 58 20.27 -4.25 10.64
N ARG A 59 19.99 -3.96 11.92
CA ARG A 59 20.98 -3.83 12.99
C ARG A 59 21.81 -5.10 13.25
N GLU A 60 21.26 -6.27 12.91
CA GLU A 60 21.89 -7.58 13.16
C GLU A 60 22.36 -8.25 11.85
N GLY A 61 22.10 -7.65 10.69
CA GLY A 61 22.51 -8.19 9.39
C GLY A 61 21.91 -9.57 9.05
N ARG A 62 20.83 -9.99 9.72
CA ARG A 62 20.20 -11.31 9.54
C ARG A 62 18.70 -11.20 9.31
N LYS A 63 18.10 -12.27 8.80
CA LYS A 63 16.63 -12.37 8.71
C LYS A 63 16.03 -12.88 10.02
N GLU A 64 14.77 -12.53 10.25
CA GLU A 64 13.94 -13.07 11.33
C GLU A 64 13.98 -14.61 11.35
N GLU A 65 13.95 -15.17 12.55
CA GLU A 65 13.50 -16.54 12.81
C GLU A 65 11.97 -16.58 12.91
N PHE A 66 11.39 -17.76 12.68
CA PHE A 66 9.93 -17.88 12.60
C PHE A 66 9.22 -17.45 13.87
N TRP A 67 9.82 -17.72 15.04
CA TRP A 67 9.30 -17.26 16.33
C TRP A 67 9.26 -15.73 16.45
N GLU A 68 10.21 -15.01 15.84
CA GLU A 68 10.26 -13.53 15.81
C GLU A 68 9.19 -12.98 14.87
N THR A 69 9.04 -13.59 13.68
CA THR A 69 7.95 -13.25 12.74
C THR A 69 6.59 -13.44 13.41
N LEU A 70 6.36 -14.56 14.08
CA LEU A 70 5.11 -14.85 14.78
C LEU A 70 4.84 -13.87 15.91
N ARG A 71 5.86 -13.55 16.71
CA ARG A 71 5.75 -12.55 17.78
C ARG A 71 5.28 -11.22 17.19
N ARG A 72 5.99 -10.71 16.18
CA ARG A 72 5.63 -9.46 15.48
C ARG A 72 4.20 -9.49 14.95
N VAL A 73 3.80 -10.57 14.28
CA VAL A 73 2.47 -10.70 13.67
C VAL A 73 1.37 -10.72 14.73
N VAL A 74 1.52 -11.54 15.77
CA VAL A 74 0.52 -11.68 16.84
C VAL A 74 0.43 -10.40 17.66
N GLU A 75 1.57 -9.85 18.10
CA GLU A 75 1.60 -8.58 18.82
C GLU A 75 1.00 -7.43 17.99
N GLY A 76 1.26 -7.39 16.69
CA GLY A 76 0.65 -6.43 15.76
C GLY A 76 -0.87 -6.53 15.72
N CYS A 77 -1.43 -7.75 15.61
CA CYS A 77 -2.88 -7.96 15.62
C CYS A 77 -3.52 -7.47 16.92
N TYR A 78 -2.96 -7.86 18.07
CA TYR A 78 -3.51 -7.49 19.37
C TYR A 78 -3.29 -6.02 19.72
N SER A 79 -2.22 -5.40 19.23
CA SER A 79 -2.00 -3.95 19.36
C SER A 79 -3.07 -3.15 18.61
N ILE A 80 -3.44 -3.57 17.39
CA ILE A 80 -4.52 -2.94 16.63
C ILE A 80 -5.86 -3.11 17.36
N GLN A 81 -6.11 -4.30 17.93
CA GLN A 81 -7.33 -4.54 18.70
C GLN A 81 -7.37 -3.66 19.96
N LYS A 82 -6.27 -3.57 20.71
CA LYS A 82 -6.16 -2.73 21.90
C LYS A 82 -6.36 -1.25 21.56
N GLU A 83 -5.73 -0.78 20.50
CA GLU A 83 -5.91 0.58 19.97
C GLU A 83 -7.38 0.86 19.62
N HIS A 84 -8.06 -0.08 18.95
CA HIS A 84 -9.48 0.04 18.62
C HIS A 84 -10.36 0.11 19.87
N CYS A 85 -10.14 -0.78 20.84
CA CYS A 85 -10.88 -0.78 22.09
C CYS A 85 -10.70 0.55 22.84
N MET A 86 -9.47 1.04 22.99
CA MET A 86 -9.19 2.28 23.69
C MET A 86 -9.79 3.50 22.98
N LYS A 87 -9.68 3.59 21.64
CA LYS A 87 -10.23 4.70 20.86
C LYS A 87 -11.74 4.81 20.94
N LEU A 88 -12.43 3.68 21.11
CA LEU A 88 -13.89 3.62 21.16
C LEU A 88 -14.43 3.40 22.57
N SER A 89 -13.58 3.48 23.60
CA SER A 89 -13.93 3.20 25.00
C SER A 89 -14.63 1.85 25.20
N LEU A 90 -14.21 0.84 24.43
CA LEU A 90 -14.70 -0.53 24.55
C LEU A 90 -13.90 -1.30 25.62
N PRO A 91 -14.50 -2.30 26.29
CA PRO A 91 -13.79 -3.11 27.28
C PRO A 91 -12.54 -3.80 26.71
N TRP A 92 -11.45 -3.74 27.47
CA TRP A 92 -10.20 -4.45 27.22
C TRP A 92 -9.74 -5.16 28.50
N SER A 93 -9.17 -6.36 28.36
CA SER A 93 -8.61 -7.14 29.47
C SER A 93 -7.28 -7.73 29.02
N ASP A 94 -6.18 -7.29 29.63
CA ASP A 94 -4.85 -7.77 29.27
C ASP A 94 -4.69 -9.27 29.55
N SER A 95 -5.31 -9.80 30.62
CA SER A 95 -5.27 -11.24 30.92
C SER A 95 -6.00 -12.10 29.88
N LYS A 96 -7.15 -11.64 29.40
CA LYS A 96 -7.87 -12.28 28.30
C LYS A 96 -7.04 -12.22 27.02
N ALA A 97 -6.47 -11.05 26.72
CA ALA A 97 -5.66 -10.82 25.52
C ALA A 97 -4.40 -11.70 25.50
N GLN A 98 -3.67 -11.81 26.62
CA GLN A 98 -2.52 -12.73 26.74
C GLN A 98 -2.93 -14.16 26.39
N ARG A 99 -3.99 -14.68 27.03
CA ARG A 99 -4.45 -16.04 26.80
C ARG A 99 -4.81 -16.28 25.33
N SER A 100 -5.58 -15.39 24.72
CA SER A 100 -5.98 -15.55 23.32
C SER A 100 -4.83 -15.34 22.34
N ALA A 101 -3.87 -14.46 22.65
CA ALA A 101 -2.69 -14.22 21.83
C ALA A 101 -1.73 -15.40 21.84
N GLN A 102 -1.50 -16.02 23.00
CA GLN A 102 -0.71 -17.25 23.13
C GLN A 102 -1.35 -18.41 22.39
N ILE A 103 -2.68 -18.56 22.47
CA ILE A 103 -3.44 -19.55 21.67
C ILE A 103 -3.27 -19.29 20.17
N MET A 104 -3.38 -18.02 19.74
CA MET A 104 -3.17 -17.63 18.34
C MET A 104 -1.76 -17.99 17.88
N TYR A 105 -0.74 -17.63 18.66
CA TYR A 105 0.66 -17.92 18.39
C TYR A 105 0.91 -19.41 18.22
N GLN A 106 0.49 -20.22 19.20
CA GLN A 106 0.66 -21.67 19.19
C GLN A 106 -0.02 -22.30 17.97
N LYS A 107 -1.24 -21.87 17.64
CA LYS A 107 -1.95 -22.39 16.47
C LYS A 107 -1.26 -22.06 15.14
N ILE A 108 -0.58 -20.92 15.03
CA ILE A 108 0.21 -20.62 13.82
C ILE A 108 1.52 -21.42 13.81
N TRP A 109 2.18 -21.55 14.97
CA TRP A 109 3.38 -22.38 15.14
C TRP A 109 3.12 -23.83 14.72
N ASP A 110 1.99 -24.41 15.13
CA ASP A 110 1.56 -25.77 14.82
C ASP A 110 0.88 -25.91 13.45
N PHE A 111 0.94 -24.86 12.61
CA PHE A 111 0.31 -24.78 11.29
C PHE A 111 -1.19 -25.14 11.28
N LYS A 112 -1.93 -24.89 12.37
CA LYS A 112 -3.40 -25.09 12.43
C LYS A 112 -4.16 -24.02 11.66
N PHE A 113 -3.57 -22.84 11.50
CA PHE A 113 -3.95 -21.85 10.50
C PHE A 113 -2.73 -20.97 10.21
N SER A 114 -2.79 -20.18 9.13
CA SER A 114 -1.75 -19.20 8.82
C SER A 114 -2.39 -17.85 8.50
N PRO A 115 -1.77 -16.73 8.90
CA PRO A 115 -2.05 -15.43 8.31
C PRO A 115 -1.82 -15.48 6.79
N PRO A 116 -2.44 -14.57 6.01
CA PRO A 116 -2.09 -14.41 4.61
C PRO A 116 -0.61 -14.01 4.47
N GLY A 117 0.01 -14.28 3.32
CA GLY A 117 1.42 -13.94 3.08
C GLY A 117 1.75 -12.47 3.34
N ARG A 118 0.84 -11.55 2.99
CA ARG A 118 0.90 -10.11 3.37
C ARG A 118 0.96 -9.91 4.88
N GLY A 119 0.15 -10.66 5.63
CA GLY A 119 0.13 -10.65 7.09
C GLY A 119 1.47 -11.09 7.67
N LEU A 120 2.02 -12.22 7.21
CA LEU A 120 3.35 -12.68 7.65
C LEU A 120 4.45 -11.63 7.37
N TRP A 121 4.40 -11.00 6.19
CA TRP A 121 5.41 -10.01 5.79
C TRP A 121 5.27 -8.64 6.46
N MET A 122 4.05 -8.14 6.66
CA MET A 122 3.81 -6.74 7.03
C MET A 122 3.20 -6.54 8.41
N MET A 123 2.41 -7.48 8.95
CA MET A 123 1.71 -7.28 10.23
C MET A 123 2.70 -6.96 11.36
N GLY A 124 2.34 -6.00 12.22
CA GLY A 124 3.21 -5.55 13.32
C GLY A 124 4.46 -4.78 12.91
N THR A 125 4.64 -4.47 11.63
CA THR A 125 5.75 -3.61 11.18
C THR A 125 5.41 -2.13 11.37
N GLU A 126 6.44 -1.31 11.57
CA GLU A 126 6.32 0.14 11.59
C GLU A 126 5.74 0.71 10.29
N PHE A 127 5.93 0.02 9.16
CA PHE A 127 5.35 0.42 7.89
C PHE A 127 3.82 0.54 8.00
N ILE A 128 3.15 -0.44 8.62
CA ILE A 128 1.69 -0.41 8.81
C ILE A 128 1.28 0.71 9.75
N ALA A 129 2.00 0.88 10.85
CA ALA A 129 1.74 1.94 11.82
C ALA A 129 1.71 3.32 11.15
N ARG A 130 2.69 3.58 10.27
CA ARG A 130 2.84 4.86 9.57
C ARG A 130 1.91 4.98 8.34
N HIS A 131 1.78 3.94 7.54
CA HIS A 131 1.15 4.05 6.20
C HIS A 131 -0.25 3.44 6.12
N GLY A 132 -0.73 2.80 7.19
CA GLY A 132 -2.04 2.17 7.25
C GLY A 132 -2.07 0.72 6.77
N SER A 133 -3.26 0.13 6.79
CA SER A 133 -3.48 -1.31 6.63
C SER A 133 -3.60 -1.78 5.19
N MET A 134 -3.51 -0.90 4.18
CA MET A 134 -3.63 -1.32 2.77
C MET A 134 -2.61 -2.41 2.40
N SER A 135 -1.40 -2.32 2.96
CA SER A 135 -0.33 -3.32 2.81
C SER A 135 -0.60 -4.69 3.43
N LEU A 136 -1.69 -4.84 4.21
CA LEU A 136 -2.18 -6.13 4.72
C LEU A 136 -3.18 -6.80 3.79
N ASN A 137 -3.74 -6.05 2.83
CA ASN A 137 -4.76 -6.55 1.92
C ASN A 137 -4.07 -7.15 0.67
N ASN A 138 -4.52 -8.32 0.24
CA ASN A 138 -4.02 -8.96 -0.98
C ASN A 138 -4.71 -8.41 -2.23
N CYS A 139 -6.03 -8.21 -2.12
CA CYS A 139 -6.89 -7.88 -3.25
C CYS A 139 -7.81 -6.70 -2.91
N GLY A 140 -8.25 -5.99 -3.94
CA GLY A 140 -9.23 -4.90 -3.85
C GLY A 140 -10.11 -4.83 -5.10
N PHE A 141 -11.12 -3.97 -5.04
CA PHE A 141 -11.98 -3.67 -6.19
C PHE A 141 -12.23 -2.16 -6.29
N ALA A 142 -12.19 -1.63 -7.50
CA ALA A 142 -12.51 -0.23 -7.79
C ALA A 142 -13.65 -0.15 -8.81
N SER A 143 -14.77 0.44 -8.42
CA SER A 143 -15.85 0.74 -9.36
C SER A 143 -15.62 2.09 -10.04
N THR A 144 -15.97 2.18 -11.32
CA THR A 144 -16.03 3.46 -12.04
C THR A 144 -17.47 3.96 -12.18
N ASP A 145 -18.44 3.30 -11.55
CA ASP A 145 -19.85 3.66 -11.64
C ASP A 145 -20.13 5.10 -11.21
N ASP A 146 -19.39 5.63 -10.25
CA ASP A 146 -19.52 7.01 -9.78
C ASP A 146 -18.46 7.97 -10.35
N ILE A 147 -17.92 7.67 -11.54
CA ILE A 147 -16.89 8.52 -12.18
C ILE A 147 -17.37 9.96 -12.39
N ASP A 148 -18.65 10.20 -12.61
CA ASP A 148 -19.24 11.55 -12.77
C ASP A 148 -19.35 12.33 -11.45
N LEU A 149 -19.23 11.65 -10.31
CA LEU A 149 -19.25 12.24 -8.96
C LEU A 149 -17.85 12.30 -8.34
N LYS A 150 -17.06 11.23 -8.50
CA LYS A 150 -15.75 11.03 -7.89
C LYS A 150 -14.59 11.15 -8.87
N TYR A 151 -14.86 11.24 -10.17
CA TYR A 151 -13.88 11.56 -11.20
C TYR A 151 -12.70 10.59 -11.20
N SER A 152 -11.48 11.08 -11.00
CA SER A 152 -10.25 10.30 -11.05
C SER A 152 -10.08 9.29 -9.92
N LYS A 153 -10.92 9.30 -8.88
CA LYS A 153 -10.67 8.57 -7.63
C LYS A 153 -10.54 7.06 -7.79
N ALA A 154 -11.28 6.44 -8.70
CA ALA A 154 -11.15 5.00 -8.97
C ALA A 154 -9.75 4.67 -9.52
N PHE A 155 -9.23 5.48 -10.44
CA PHE A 155 -7.91 5.33 -11.03
C PHE A 155 -6.79 5.62 -10.03
N GLU A 156 -6.96 6.68 -9.21
CA GLU A 156 -6.06 7.00 -8.11
C GLU A 156 -5.95 5.83 -7.13
N PHE A 157 -7.09 5.26 -6.71
CA PHE A 157 -7.12 4.11 -5.81
C PHE A 157 -6.43 2.89 -6.43
N VAL A 158 -6.70 2.57 -7.69
CA VAL A 158 -6.06 1.43 -8.38
C VAL A 158 -4.55 1.61 -8.40
N MET A 159 -4.06 2.78 -8.79
CA MET A 159 -2.62 3.07 -8.82
C MET A 159 -1.99 2.96 -7.43
N ASP A 160 -2.64 3.55 -6.42
CA ASP A 160 -2.16 3.56 -5.04
C ASP A 160 -2.05 2.16 -4.45
N ALA A 161 -3.13 1.39 -4.61
CA ALA A 161 -3.24 0.03 -4.10
C ALA A 161 -2.26 -0.92 -4.82
N LEU A 162 -2.10 -0.80 -6.14
CA LEU A 162 -1.10 -1.57 -6.89
C LEU A 162 0.33 -1.28 -6.41
N MET A 163 0.67 -0.03 -6.11
CA MET A 163 1.98 0.34 -5.57
C MET A 163 2.22 -0.18 -4.15
N LEU A 164 1.15 -0.45 -3.40
CA LEU A 164 1.17 -1.20 -2.14
C LEU A 164 1.01 -2.71 -2.36
N GLY A 165 1.20 -3.15 -3.61
CA GLY A 165 1.17 -4.54 -4.03
C GLY A 165 -0.17 -5.24 -3.82
N VAL A 166 -1.28 -4.52 -3.82
CA VAL A 166 -2.63 -5.09 -3.82
C VAL A 166 -3.03 -5.39 -5.27
N GLY A 167 -3.56 -6.57 -5.55
CA GLY A 167 -4.20 -6.85 -6.85
C GLY A 167 -5.59 -6.23 -6.90
N VAL A 168 -5.87 -5.38 -7.88
CA VAL A 168 -7.15 -4.64 -7.93
C VAL A 168 -7.96 -5.03 -9.16
N GLY A 169 -9.15 -5.60 -8.94
CA GLY A 169 -10.16 -5.71 -9.98
C GLY A 169 -10.89 -4.39 -10.18
N PHE A 170 -11.42 -4.13 -11.36
CA PHE A 170 -12.20 -2.93 -11.62
C PHE A 170 -13.31 -3.20 -12.62
N ASP A 171 -14.34 -2.36 -12.62
CA ASP A 171 -15.35 -2.32 -13.66
C ASP A 171 -15.17 -1.10 -14.58
N THR A 172 -15.91 -1.09 -15.68
CA THR A 172 -15.99 0.02 -16.63
C THR A 172 -17.38 0.66 -16.66
N LYS A 173 -18.13 0.58 -15.54
CA LYS A 173 -19.50 1.12 -15.43
C LYS A 173 -19.57 2.65 -15.62
N GLY A 174 -18.44 3.34 -15.48
CA GLY A 174 -18.31 4.76 -15.77
C GLY A 174 -18.35 5.13 -17.26
N ALA A 175 -18.38 4.13 -18.16
CA ALA A 175 -18.49 4.38 -19.60
C ALA A 175 -19.73 5.24 -19.91
N GLY A 176 -19.55 6.27 -20.74
CA GLY A 176 -20.62 7.18 -21.12
C GLY A 176 -20.85 8.34 -20.14
N LYS A 177 -20.35 8.28 -18.91
CA LYS A 177 -20.73 9.24 -17.85
C LYS A 177 -19.95 10.57 -17.84
N ILE A 178 -18.79 10.61 -18.49
CA ILE A 178 -17.98 11.84 -18.65
C ILE A 178 -17.73 12.11 -20.12
N THR A 179 -17.99 13.34 -20.56
CA THR A 179 -17.51 13.87 -21.84
C THR A 179 -16.09 14.41 -21.67
N ILE A 180 -15.16 13.91 -22.46
CA ILE A 180 -13.77 14.35 -22.43
C ILE A 180 -13.64 15.76 -23.01
N LYS A 181 -12.92 16.63 -22.31
CA LYS A 181 -12.72 18.04 -22.65
C LYS A 181 -11.27 18.27 -23.07
N ALA A 182 -11.06 19.24 -23.96
CA ALA A 182 -9.72 19.72 -24.25
C ALA A 182 -9.12 20.41 -23.01
N PRO A 183 -7.92 20.00 -22.54
CA PRO A 183 -7.26 20.68 -21.45
C PRO A 183 -6.79 22.08 -21.89
N LYS A 184 -6.70 23.01 -20.94
CA LYS A 184 -6.07 24.32 -21.21
C LYS A 184 -4.56 24.11 -21.30
N LYS A 185 -3.92 24.73 -22.31
CA LYS A 185 -2.46 24.71 -22.45
C LYS A 185 -1.84 25.25 -21.17
N GLY A 186 -1.02 24.43 -20.51
CA GLY A 186 -0.36 24.82 -19.28
C GLY A 186 0.88 25.66 -19.53
N VAL A 187 1.02 26.69 -18.69
CA VAL A 187 2.26 27.46 -18.51
C VAL A 187 2.96 27.03 -17.22
N THR A 188 2.31 26.19 -16.41
CA THR A 188 2.82 25.71 -15.13
C THR A 188 3.65 24.43 -15.28
N VAL A 189 4.58 24.26 -14.33
CA VAL A 189 5.39 23.04 -14.17
C VAL A 189 4.95 22.36 -12.88
N PHE A 190 4.62 21.07 -12.96
CA PHE A 190 4.39 20.23 -11.79
C PHE A 190 5.59 19.31 -11.58
N GLN A 191 6.37 19.61 -10.55
CA GLN A 191 7.49 18.78 -10.13
C GLN A 191 6.95 17.61 -9.29
N ILE A 192 7.09 16.39 -9.80
CA ILE A 192 6.54 15.19 -9.18
C ILE A 192 7.40 14.79 -7.97
N PRO A 193 6.85 14.77 -6.75
CA PRO A 193 7.58 14.30 -5.58
C PRO A 193 7.97 12.83 -5.72
N ASP A 194 9.12 12.45 -5.14
CA ASP A 194 9.62 11.07 -5.09
C ASP A 194 8.85 10.21 -4.06
N SER A 195 7.56 10.03 -4.31
CA SER A 195 6.65 9.25 -3.47
C SER A 195 5.53 8.63 -4.29
N ARG A 196 4.95 7.54 -3.77
CA ARG A 196 3.73 6.92 -4.32
C ARG A 196 2.63 7.96 -4.50
N GLU A 197 2.40 8.79 -3.49
CA GLU A 197 1.40 9.87 -3.53
C GLU A 197 1.70 10.89 -4.63
N GLY A 198 2.97 11.22 -4.88
CA GLY A 198 3.36 12.11 -5.97
C GLY A 198 3.03 11.53 -7.35
N TRP A 199 3.24 10.23 -7.53
CA TRP A 199 2.90 9.55 -8.79
C TRP A 199 1.39 9.49 -9.02
N VAL A 200 0.62 9.17 -7.98
CA VAL A 200 -0.86 9.18 -8.00
C VAL A 200 -1.39 10.58 -8.32
N GLU A 201 -0.76 11.62 -7.76
CA GLU A 201 -1.12 13.01 -8.04
C GLU A 201 -0.86 13.39 -9.51
N GLY A 202 0.25 12.92 -10.10
CA GLY A 202 0.51 13.11 -11.54
C GLY A 202 -0.58 12.50 -12.43
N LEU A 203 -1.03 11.28 -12.10
CA LEU A 203 -2.16 10.64 -12.77
C LEU A 203 -3.45 11.47 -12.61
N ARG A 204 -3.75 11.90 -11.37
CA ARG A 204 -4.93 12.72 -11.06
C ARG A 204 -4.96 13.99 -11.92
N ILE A 205 -3.84 14.70 -12.01
CA ILE A 205 -3.72 15.94 -12.79
C ILE A 205 -4.05 15.70 -14.26
N VAL A 206 -3.50 14.64 -14.88
CA VAL A 206 -3.80 14.32 -16.28
C VAL A 206 -5.29 14.03 -16.45
N LEU A 207 -5.86 13.12 -15.66
CA LEU A 207 -7.27 12.73 -15.79
C LEU A 207 -8.20 13.92 -15.58
N GLU A 208 -7.98 14.72 -14.54
CA GLU A 208 -8.82 15.87 -14.22
C GLU A 208 -8.67 17.01 -15.25
N ALA A 209 -7.51 17.18 -15.89
CA ALA A 209 -7.34 18.12 -16.98
C ALA A 209 -8.32 17.81 -18.12
N PHE A 210 -8.45 16.54 -18.48
CA PHE A 210 -9.37 16.07 -19.52
C PHE A 210 -10.83 15.95 -19.06
N PHE A 211 -11.10 15.62 -17.79
CA PHE A 211 -12.49 15.51 -17.30
C PHE A 211 -13.13 16.90 -17.11
N PHE A 212 -12.34 17.91 -16.75
CA PHE A 212 -12.84 19.24 -16.42
C PHE A 212 -12.44 20.35 -17.40
N GLY A 213 -11.52 20.09 -18.33
CA GLY A 213 -10.90 21.16 -19.13
C GLY A 213 -10.01 22.06 -18.26
N LYS A 214 -9.36 21.49 -17.24
CA LYS A 214 -8.39 22.20 -16.40
C LYS A 214 -7.07 22.36 -17.16
N GLU A 215 -6.19 23.18 -16.61
CA GLU A 215 -4.82 23.32 -17.09
C GLU A 215 -4.07 21.99 -16.96
N LEU A 216 -3.34 21.60 -18.00
CA LEU A 216 -2.41 20.49 -17.95
C LEU A 216 -0.97 21.02 -17.86
N PRO A 217 -0.29 20.91 -16.70
CA PRO A 217 1.08 21.37 -16.55
C PRO A 217 2.06 20.48 -17.32
N THR A 218 3.27 21.01 -17.52
CA THR A 218 4.42 20.18 -17.88
C THR A 218 4.94 19.45 -16.64
N PHE A 219 5.31 18.18 -16.78
CA PHE A 219 5.79 17.37 -15.66
C PHE A 219 7.32 17.41 -15.57
N ASP A 220 7.83 17.79 -14.39
CA ASP A 220 9.24 17.64 -14.03
C ASP A 220 9.42 16.38 -13.17
N TYR A 221 10.25 15.45 -13.64
CA TYR A 221 10.53 14.16 -13.01
C TYR A 221 11.85 14.14 -12.24
N SER A 222 12.57 15.27 -12.16
CA SER A 222 13.93 15.37 -11.62
C SER A 222 14.08 14.90 -10.17
N LEU A 223 13.02 14.98 -9.37
CA LEU A 223 13.05 14.52 -7.98
C LEU A 223 12.96 13.00 -7.85
N ILE A 224 12.39 12.29 -8.83
CA ILE A 224 12.14 10.86 -8.73
C ILE A 224 13.47 10.10 -8.74
N ARG A 225 13.66 9.22 -7.75
CA ARG A 225 14.89 8.44 -7.60
C ARG A 225 15.21 7.62 -8.86
N PRO A 226 16.49 7.41 -9.19
CA PRO A 226 16.87 6.64 -10.37
C PRO A 226 16.53 5.15 -10.20
N ALA A 227 16.40 4.47 -11.35
CA ALA A 227 16.25 3.02 -11.40
C ALA A 227 17.41 2.33 -10.68
N GLY A 228 17.13 1.23 -9.97
CA GLY A 228 18.15 0.54 -9.17
C GLY A 228 18.21 0.97 -7.70
N THR A 229 17.58 2.08 -7.32
CA THR A 229 17.57 2.55 -5.93
C THR A 229 16.67 1.68 -5.04
N PRO A 230 17.11 1.23 -3.85
CA PRO A 230 16.26 0.48 -2.92
C PRO A 230 15.00 1.23 -2.48
N ILE A 231 13.88 0.53 -2.39
CA ILE A 231 12.62 1.06 -1.84
C ILE A 231 12.53 0.68 -0.35
N ARG A 232 12.65 1.68 0.52
CA ARG A 232 12.55 1.47 1.98
C ARG A 232 11.11 1.10 2.39
N GLY A 233 10.99 0.23 3.39
CA GLY A 233 9.72 -0.16 4.01
C GLY A 233 9.06 -1.39 3.38
N PHE A 234 8.64 -1.27 2.13
CA PHE A 234 7.91 -2.35 1.44
C PHE A 234 8.84 -3.41 0.80
N GLY A 235 10.08 -3.02 0.47
CA GLY A 235 11.07 -3.84 -0.22
C GLY A 235 11.13 -3.57 -1.73
N GLY A 236 12.09 -4.17 -2.40
CA GLY A 236 12.28 -4.08 -3.85
C GLY A 236 13.15 -2.91 -4.31
N ILE A 237 13.16 -2.70 -5.64
CA ILE A 237 14.04 -1.77 -6.34
C ILE A 237 13.18 -0.80 -7.16
N ALA A 238 13.53 0.49 -7.14
CA ALA A 238 12.86 1.52 -7.91
C ALA A 238 13.08 1.32 -9.42
N SER A 239 12.04 1.58 -10.21
CA SER A 239 12.07 1.54 -11.67
C SER A 239 12.57 2.82 -12.33
N GLY A 240 12.79 3.88 -11.54
CA GLY A 240 13.03 5.22 -12.07
C GLY A 240 11.77 5.89 -12.63
N PRO A 241 11.90 7.09 -13.21
CA PRO A 241 10.76 7.89 -13.67
C PRO A 241 10.15 7.42 -14.99
N ALA A 242 10.87 6.63 -15.78
CA ALA A 242 10.47 6.30 -17.16
C ALA A 242 9.08 5.63 -17.26
N PRO A 243 8.72 4.62 -16.43
CA PRO A 243 7.39 4.01 -16.50
C PRO A 243 6.25 4.99 -16.20
N LEU A 244 6.45 5.91 -15.26
CA LEU A 244 5.47 6.95 -14.95
C LEU A 244 5.29 7.89 -16.14
N LYS A 245 6.40 8.34 -16.73
CA LYS A 245 6.38 9.21 -17.92
C LYS A 245 5.62 8.55 -19.08
N ASP A 246 5.93 7.29 -19.37
CA ASP A 246 5.28 6.53 -20.44
C ASP A 246 3.78 6.36 -20.16
N MET A 247 3.39 6.07 -18.91
CA MET A 247 1.99 5.96 -18.52
C MET A 247 1.23 7.28 -18.77
N LEU A 248 1.75 8.40 -18.26
CA LEU A 248 1.09 9.71 -18.39
C LEU A 248 0.98 10.15 -19.86
N VAL A 249 2.02 9.91 -20.67
CA VAL A 249 2.01 10.22 -22.12
C VAL A 249 0.98 9.37 -22.87
N ASN A 250 0.88 8.08 -22.56
CA ASN A 250 -0.09 7.21 -23.24
C ASN A 250 -1.53 7.51 -22.82
N ILE A 251 -1.77 7.80 -21.53
CA ILE A 251 -3.10 8.25 -21.06
C ILE A 251 -3.49 9.56 -21.75
N HIS A 252 -2.56 10.52 -21.88
CA HIS A 252 -2.81 11.75 -22.63
C HIS A 252 -3.26 11.45 -24.05
N LYS A 253 -2.53 10.60 -24.79
CA LYS A 253 -2.88 10.26 -26.19
C LYS A 253 -4.28 9.65 -26.32
N ILE A 254 -4.65 8.76 -25.38
CA ILE A 254 -5.99 8.15 -25.35
C ILE A 254 -7.06 9.22 -25.17
N LEU A 255 -6.89 10.10 -24.18
CA LEU A 255 -7.91 11.11 -23.85
C LEU A 255 -7.97 12.23 -24.91
N ASP A 256 -6.86 12.61 -25.50
CA ASP A 256 -6.80 13.61 -26.57
C ASP A 256 -7.59 13.16 -27.81
N ALA A 257 -7.48 11.89 -28.20
CA ALA A 257 -8.26 11.30 -29.28
C ALA A 257 -9.78 11.22 -28.99
N LYS A 258 -10.18 11.47 -27.75
CA LYS A 258 -11.57 11.38 -27.26
C LYS A 258 -12.18 12.74 -26.92
N ILE A 259 -11.49 13.85 -27.16
CA ILE A 259 -12.03 15.19 -26.93
C ILE A 259 -13.40 15.36 -27.62
N GLY A 260 -14.36 15.87 -26.87
CA GLY A 260 -15.75 16.08 -27.30
C GLY A 260 -16.62 14.82 -27.27
N LYS A 261 -16.05 13.64 -26.97
CA LYS A 261 -16.77 12.36 -26.92
C LYS A 261 -16.90 11.87 -25.48
N PRO A 262 -17.95 11.08 -25.17
CA PRO A 262 -18.02 10.38 -23.90
C PRO A 262 -16.88 9.36 -23.78
N ILE A 263 -16.36 9.18 -22.56
CA ILE A 263 -15.37 8.16 -22.24
C ILE A 263 -15.96 6.76 -22.50
N ALA A 264 -15.28 5.93 -23.30
CA ALA A 264 -15.74 4.58 -23.58
C ALA A 264 -15.24 3.57 -22.53
N SER A 265 -15.89 2.41 -22.47
CA SER A 265 -15.44 1.27 -21.65
C SER A 265 -13.98 0.90 -21.94
N LEU A 266 -13.59 0.90 -23.23
CA LEU A 266 -12.22 0.60 -23.65
C LEU A 266 -11.20 1.64 -23.16
N ASP A 267 -11.58 2.92 -23.11
CA ASP A 267 -10.69 3.99 -22.64
C ASP A 267 -10.41 3.82 -21.14
N ILE A 268 -11.43 3.46 -20.34
CA ILE A 268 -11.27 3.15 -18.92
C ILE A 268 -10.35 1.94 -18.75
N LEU A 269 -10.60 0.87 -19.50
CA LEU A 269 -9.80 -0.35 -19.48
C LEU A 269 -8.32 -0.06 -19.80
N ASP A 270 -8.05 0.69 -20.87
CA ASP A 270 -6.70 1.02 -21.29
C ASP A 270 -5.96 1.88 -20.27
N ILE A 271 -6.63 2.87 -19.66
CA ILE A 271 -6.05 3.67 -18.57
C ILE A 271 -5.68 2.77 -17.39
N MET A 272 -6.58 1.87 -16.95
CA MET A 272 -6.30 0.95 -15.86
C MET A 272 -5.16 -0.02 -16.18
N ASN A 273 -5.09 -0.52 -17.42
CA ASN A 273 -3.99 -1.37 -17.89
C ASN A 273 -2.65 -0.63 -17.92
N LEU A 274 -2.64 0.64 -18.34
CA LEU A 274 -1.44 1.49 -18.31
C LEU A 274 -0.96 1.74 -16.87
N ILE A 275 -1.88 1.94 -15.92
CA ILE A 275 -1.57 2.01 -14.49
C ILE A 275 -0.93 0.69 -14.03
N GLY A 276 -1.52 -0.45 -14.38
CA GLY A 276 -0.96 -1.77 -14.08
C GLY A 276 0.45 -1.95 -14.64
N LYS A 277 0.67 -1.62 -15.92
CA LYS A 277 1.97 -1.68 -16.59
C LYS A 277 3.02 -0.81 -15.90
N CYS A 278 2.64 0.41 -15.51
CA CYS A 278 3.51 1.34 -14.80
C CYS A 278 4.02 0.73 -13.48
N VAL A 279 3.13 0.12 -12.70
CA VAL A 279 3.48 -0.43 -11.39
C VAL A 279 4.23 -1.76 -11.49
N VAL A 280 3.89 -2.64 -12.45
CA VAL A 280 4.60 -3.92 -12.65
C VAL A 280 6.07 -3.71 -13.03
N ALA A 281 6.39 -2.63 -13.74
CA ALA A 281 7.79 -2.26 -14.02
C ALA A 281 8.57 -1.90 -12.73
N GLY A 282 7.89 -1.47 -11.67
CA GLY A 282 8.45 -1.08 -10.38
C GLY A 282 8.57 -2.21 -9.36
N ASN A 283 9.03 -3.40 -9.76
CA ASN A 283 9.15 -4.65 -8.98
C ASN A 283 9.30 -4.48 -7.44
N VAL A 284 8.17 -4.28 -6.75
CA VAL A 284 8.05 -4.17 -5.29
C VAL A 284 8.16 -5.56 -4.62
N ARG A 285 8.23 -6.64 -5.42
CA ARG A 285 8.11 -8.04 -4.96
C ARG A 285 9.30 -8.94 -5.29
N ARG A 286 10.44 -8.40 -5.74
CA ARG A 286 11.67 -9.18 -5.99
C ARG A 286 12.78 -8.74 -5.07
#